data_AF-A0A521PJX1-F1
#
_entry.id   AF-A0A521PJX1-F1
#
_cell.length_a   1.000
_cell.length_b   1.000
_cell.length_c   1.000
_cell.angle_alpha   90.00
_cell.angle_beta   90.00
_cell.angle_gamma   90.00
#
_symmetry.space_group_name_H-M   'P 1'
#
loop_
_entity.id
_entity.type
_entity.pdbx_description
1 polymer ?
#
loop_
_entity_poly.entity_id
_entity_poly.type
_entity_poly.pdbx_seq_one_letter_code
_entity_poly.pdbx_strand_id
1 'polypeptide(L)'
;MSVPDPTAPRKLSRLRLYITFGLFLAFVLAWTAAWIWARSEVKARMDAGAATLKAAGYEVAWKDRAIGGYPFRLNVTLTEARIRDRSGWALEAPELEGQAFMHAPTTWILAAPQGVTFVRPVGGPVRVGGKSIRASLSHFQNTPPNVSFEGSGLTFQPAAGAQPFGLQAAEHVEFHLRQAPSEVGDEAGVWFSVKDGKARLSGLLGRIAGEKPISIEWDGRVSKISAFHGRDWPGAVRNWTNAGGQMSVKRGGLTAGDAVIGANSGTLRVGIDGRLAGVLDVSLRQAPRALNAMGSTGAIPQDRAEAAAAVTVARQEGDLARATLNFEAGQTTLGPVALAPAPKVYEPN
;
A
#
# COMPACT_ATOMS: atom_id res chain seq x y z
N MET A 1 22.80 84.53 15.84
CA MET A 1 22.16 83.32 15.28
C MET A 1 22.21 82.24 16.34
N SER A 2 21.08 81.98 17.01
CA SER A 2 20.95 80.94 18.04
C SER A 2 20.57 79.62 17.38
N VAL A 3 21.39 78.59 17.57
CA VAL A 3 21.15 77.22 17.08
C VAL A 3 19.98 76.61 17.86
N PRO A 4 19.01 75.92 17.22
CA PRO A 4 17.93 75.25 17.94
C PRO A 4 18.49 74.07 18.74
N ASP A 5 18.13 74.00 20.02
CA ASP A 5 18.45 72.86 20.90
C ASP A 5 17.79 71.57 20.36
N PRO A 6 18.51 70.44 20.23
CA PRO A 6 17.90 69.20 19.79
C PRO A 6 16.92 68.68 20.84
N THR A 7 15.70 68.35 20.42
CA THR A 7 14.66 67.78 21.29
C THR A 7 15.16 66.47 21.92
N ALA A 8 15.12 66.39 23.25
CA ALA A 8 15.57 65.22 24.00
C ALA A 8 14.86 63.93 23.51
N PRO A 9 15.59 62.81 23.31
CA PRO A 9 15.01 61.58 22.80
C PRO A 9 13.93 61.06 23.78
N ARG A 10 12.68 60.96 23.30
CA ARG A 10 11.57 60.37 24.07
C ARG A 10 11.95 58.94 24.47
N LYS A 11 12.15 58.70 25.78
CA LYS A 11 12.33 57.34 26.34
C LYS A 11 11.17 56.46 25.87
N LEU A 12 11.47 55.43 25.08
CA LEU A 12 10.50 54.42 24.67
C LEU A 12 9.83 53.84 25.93
N SER A 13 8.51 53.96 26.01
CA SER A 13 7.75 53.55 27.18
C SER A 13 7.87 52.05 27.43
N ARG A 14 8.34 51.67 28.63
CA ARG A 14 8.43 50.28 29.10
C ARG A 14 7.07 49.57 29.12
N LEU A 15 5.97 50.32 29.09
CA LEU A 15 4.61 49.77 28.97
C LEU A 15 4.42 48.97 27.69
N ARG A 16 4.99 49.43 26.56
CA ARG A 16 4.93 48.69 25.29
C ARG A 16 5.63 47.33 25.41
N LEU A 17 6.75 47.30 26.13
CA LEU A 17 7.49 46.07 26.41
C LEU A 17 6.65 45.09 27.23
N TYR A 18 6.04 45.55 28.33
CA TYR A 18 5.17 44.70 29.16
C TYR A 18 3.93 44.20 28.41
N ILE A 19 3.30 45.04 27.59
CA ILE A 19 2.18 44.62 26.73
C ILE A 19 2.64 43.55 25.75
N THR A 20 3.78 43.74 25.07
CA THR A 20 4.31 42.74 24.13
C THR A 20 4.61 41.41 24.82
N PHE A 21 5.28 41.43 25.98
CA PHE A 21 5.55 40.21 26.74
C PHE A 21 4.28 39.56 27.30
N GLY A 22 3.30 40.36 27.75
CA GLY A 22 2.01 39.87 28.21
C GLY A 22 1.21 39.19 27.10
N LEU A 23 1.17 39.79 25.91
CA LEU A 23 0.54 39.19 24.73
C LEU A 23 1.27 37.93 24.27
N PHE A 24 2.60 37.93 24.28
CA PHE A 24 3.40 36.75 23.98
C PHE A 24 3.12 35.61 24.97
N LEU A 25 3.08 35.92 26.27
CA LEU A 25 2.73 34.94 27.30
C LEU A 25 1.32 34.39 27.10
N ALA A 26 0.34 35.25 26.84
CA ALA A 26 -1.03 34.83 26.54
C ALA A 26 -1.09 33.93 25.30
N PHE A 27 -0.32 34.24 24.26
CA PHE A 27 -0.21 33.40 23.07
C PHE A 27 0.39 32.02 23.39
N VAL A 28 1.48 31.96 24.16
CA VAL A 28 2.10 30.68 24.58
C VAL A 28 1.14 29.84 25.41
N LEU A 29 0.38 30.46 26.33
CA LEU A 29 -0.62 29.76 27.13
C LEU A 29 -1.77 29.24 26.27
N ALA A 30 -2.29 30.07 25.36
CA ALA A 30 -3.34 29.66 24.43
C ALA A 30 -2.88 28.52 23.52
N TRP A 31 -1.66 28.58 22.98
CA TRP A 31 -1.08 27.53 22.17
C TRP A 31 -0.87 26.23 22.96
N THR A 32 -0.44 26.33 24.21
CA THR A 32 -0.26 25.18 25.09
C THR A 32 -1.60 24.50 25.39
N ALA A 33 -2.65 25.27 25.68
CA ALA A 33 -4.01 24.74 25.84
C ALA A 33 -4.51 24.06 24.55
N ALA A 34 -4.31 24.69 23.39
CA ALA A 34 -4.67 24.11 22.09
C ALA A 34 -3.94 22.80 21.80
N TRP A 35 -2.64 22.71 22.10
CA TRP A 35 -1.87 21.48 21.92
C TRP A 35 -2.32 20.36 22.87
N ILE A 36 -2.60 20.68 24.15
CA ILE A 36 -3.13 19.69 25.11
C ILE A 36 -4.49 19.16 24.65
N TRP A 37 -5.36 20.05 24.16
CA TRP A 37 -6.64 19.67 23.57
C TRP A 37 -6.45 18.74 22.35
N ALA A 38 -5.58 19.11 21.41
CA ALA A 38 -5.30 18.29 20.23
C ALA A 38 -4.75 16.89 20.59
N ARG A 39 -3.87 16.82 21.59
CA ARG A 39 -3.37 15.55 22.15
C ARG A 39 -4.52 14.69 22.69
N SER A 40 -5.48 15.28 23.40
CA SER A 40 -6.64 14.56 23.93
C SER A 40 -7.59 14.07 22.83
N GLU A 41 -7.77 14.87 21.79
CA GLU A 41 -8.60 14.52 20.62
C GLU A 41 -7.98 13.36 19.83
N VAL A 42 -6.66 13.36 19.61
CA VAL A 42 -5.96 12.23 18.98
C VAL A 42 -6.19 10.94 19.77
N LYS A 43 -6.04 11.00 21.10
CA LYS A 43 -6.29 9.84 21.96
C LYS A 43 -7.72 9.32 21.80
N ALA A 44 -8.71 10.20 21.88
CA ALA A 44 -10.12 9.84 21.74
C ALA A 44 -10.44 9.22 20.37
N ARG A 45 -9.93 9.81 19.28
CA ARG A 45 -10.11 9.27 17.92
C ARG A 45 -9.47 7.91 17.72
N MET A 46 -8.28 7.69 18.28
CA MET A 46 -7.63 6.38 18.23
C MET A 46 -8.44 5.32 18.99
N ASP A 47 -8.94 5.65 20.18
CA ASP A 47 -9.77 4.75 20.98
C ASP A 47 -11.09 4.42 20.26
N ALA A 48 -11.75 5.42 19.68
CA ALA A 48 -12.96 5.24 18.88
C ALA A 48 -12.70 4.42 17.60
N GLY A 49 -11.61 4.69 16.88
CA GLY A 49 -11.23 3.93 15.68
C GLY A 49 -10.93 2.47 15.99
N ALA A 50 -10.20 2.20 17.08
CA ALA A 50 -9.95 0.84 17.55
C ALA A 50 -11.25 0.12 17.95
N ALA A 51 -12.20 0.81 18.59
CA ALA A 51 -13.52 0.25 18.90
C ALA A 51 -14.32 -0.09 17.64
N THR A 52 -14.31 0.78 16.63
CA THR A 52 -14.95 0.53 15.32
C THR A 52 -14.34 -0.68 14.63
N LEU A 53 -13.01 -0.79 14.59
CA LEU A 53 -12.32 -1.95 14.03
C LEU A 53 -12.67 -3.23 14.80
N LYS A 54 -12.73 -3.18 16.14
CA LYS A 54 -13.18 -4.31 16.96
C LYS A 54 -14.62 -4.72 16.68
N ALA A 55 -15.53 -3.77 16.49
CA ALA A 55 -16.92 -4.03 16.13
C ALA A 55 -17.06 -4.65 14.71
N ALA A 56 -16.19 -4.24 13.78
CA ALA A 56 -16.06 -4.86 12.47
C ALA A 56 -15.43 -6.28 12.56
N GLY A 57 -14.76 -6.58 13.67
CA GLY A 57 -14.24 -7.91 14.00
C GLY A 57 -12.72 -8.07 13.87
N TYR A 58 -12.00 -6.97 13.77
CA TYR A 58 -10.55 -6.95 13.87
C TYR A 58 -10.12 -6.98 15.34
N GLU A 59 -9.04 -7.68 15.65
CA GLU A 59 -8.39 -7.53 16.96
C GLU A 59 -7.34 -6.43 16.86
N VAL A 60 -7.57 -5.31 17.51
CA VAL A 60 -6.62 -4.19 17.58
C VAL A 60 -6.15 -4.01 19.03
N ALA A 61 -4.83 -4.02 19.25
CA ALA A 61 -4.26 -3.77 20.57
C ALA A 61 -2.86 -3.14 20.46
N TRP A 62 -2.43 -2.53 21.55
CA TRP A 62 -1.09 -2.02 21.79
C TRP A 62 -0.87 -2.07 23.31
N LYS A 63 0.39 -2.17 23.75
CA LYS A 63 0.73 -2.24 25.17
C LYS A 63 0.72 -0.85 25.80
N ASP A 64 1.54 0.05 25.28
CA ASP A 64 1.62 1.44 25.71
C ASP A 64 1.37 2.39 24.55
N ARG A 65 0.92 3.60 24.89
CA ARG A 65 0.72 4.70 23.95
C ARG A 65 1.25 5.99 24.54
N ALA A 66 2.31 6.53 23.93
CA ALA A 66 2.83 7.85 24.24
C ALA A 66 2.35 8.86 23.18
N ILE A 67 1.95 10.05 23.61
CA ILE A 67 1.61 11.16 22.71
C ILE A 67 2.38 12.41 23.14
N GLY A 68 3.24 12.91 22.27
CA GLY A 68 4.14 14.05 22.46
C GLY A 68 4.27 14.91 21.20
N GLY A 69 5.37 15.66 21.05
CA GLY A 69 5.63 16.51 19.88
C GLY A 69 5.34 18.02 20.06
N TYR A 70 5.07 18.47 21.29
CA TYR A 70 4.93 19.90 21.60
C TYR A 70 6.13 20.70 21.09
N PRO A 71 5.94 21.92 20.54
CA PRO A 71 4.66 22.60 20.35
C PRO A 71 3.99 22.38 18.99
N PHE A 72 4.69 21.86 17.98
CA PHE A 72 4.23 21.97 16.59
C PHE A 72 3.79 20.64 15.95
N ARG A 73 3.94 19.53 16.66
CA ARG A 73 3.67 18.18 16.16
C ARG A 73 2.84 17.39 17.15
N LEU A 74 2.16 16.39 16.61
CA LEU A 74 1.50 15.32 17.34
C LEU A 74 2.24 14.04 16.98
N ASN A 75 3.14 13.62 17.86
CA ASN A 75 3.89 12.37 17.74
C ASN A 75 3.19 11.33 18.61
N VAL A 76 2.84 10.19 18.05
CA VAL A 76 2.23 9.06 18.70
C VAL A 76 3.19 7.90 18.60
N THR A 77 3.55 7.27 19.71
CA THR A 77 4.34 6.04 19.72
C THR A 77 3.50 4.94 20.35
N LEU A 78 3.34 3.84 19.65
CA LEU A 78 2.66 2.64 20.11
C LEU A 78 3.69 1.51 20.29
N THR A 79 3.72 0.90 21.47
CA THR A 79 4.55 -0.28 21.75
C THR A 79 3.74 -1.55 21.57
N GLU A 80 4.33 -2.58 20.97
CA GLU A 80 3.71 -3.88 20.70
C GLU A 80 2.33 -3.74 20.01
N ALA A 81 2.26 -2.89 19.00
CA ALA A 81 1.04 -2.66 18.24
C ALA A 81 0.71 -3.89 17.40
N ARG A 82 -0.53 -4.36 17.48
CA ARG A 82 -1.02 -5.52 16.73
C ARG A 82 -2.40 -5.26 16.15
N ILE A 83 -2.59 -5.68 14.90
CA ILE A 83 -3.89 -5.77 14.25
C ILE A 83 -4.04 -7.14 13.61
N ARG A 84 -5.16 -7.83 13.88
CA ARG A 84 -5.49 -9.13 13.29
C ARG A 84 -6.88 -9.08 12.68
N ASP A 85 -7.00 -9.62 11.49
CA ASP A 85 -8.26 -9.83 10.79
C ASP A 85 -8.81 -11.24 11.07
N ARG A 86 -10.12 -11.42 10.86
CA ARG A 86 -10.86 -12.69 11.01
C ARG A 86 -10.34 -13.79 10.10
N SER A 87 -9.78 -13.42 8.96
CA SER A 87 -9.16 -14.35 8.01
C SER A 87 -7.87 -15.00 8.53
N GLY A 88 -7.33 -14.54 9.67
CA GLY A 88 -6.08 -14.99 10.26
C GLY A 88 -4.87 -14.15 9.87
N TRP A 89 -5.04 -13.18 8.96
CA TRP A 89 -4.02 -12.19 8.64
C TRP A 89 -3.75 -11.31 9.85
N ALA A 90 -2.48 -11.06 10.17
CA ALA A 90 -2.13 -10.09 11.20
C ALA A 90 -0.88 -9.28 10.84
N LEU A 91 -0.80 -8.09 11.42
CA LEU A 91 0.36 -7.22 11.37
C LEU A 91 0.72 -6.82 12.79
N GLU A 92 1.98 -7.05 13.15
CA GLU A 92 2.52 -6.78 14.48
C GLU A 92 3.75 -5.89 14.35
N ALA A 93 3.85 -4.83 15.12
CA ALA A 93 4.97 -3.89 15.14
C ALA A 93 5.47 -3.74 16.57
N PRO A 94 6.74 -4.06 16.88
CA PRO A 94 7.31 -3.83 18.21
C PRO A 94 7.20 -2.36 18.63
N GLU A 95 7.40 -1.47 17.67
CA GLU A 95 7.26 -0.03 17.82
C GLU A 95 6.66 0.54 16.52
N LEU A 96 5.56 1.29 16.66
CA LEU A 96 4.93 2.03 15.57
C LEU A 96 4.86 3.50 15.97
N GLU A 97 5.55 4.34 15.20
CA GLU A 97 5.53 5.78 15.35
C GLU A 97 4.56 6.39 14.35
N GLY A 98 3.79 7.39 14.77
CA GLY A 98 2.90 8.18 13.94
C GLY A 98 3.11 9.66 14.20
N GLN A 99 3.13 10.45 13.14
CA GLN A 99 3.37 11.89 13.24
C GLN A 99 2.38 12.65 12.38
N ALA A 100 1.79 13.71 12.95
CA ALA A 100 1.10 14.74 12.21
C ALA A 100 1.57 16.14 12.66
N PHE A 101 1.46 17.13 11.78
CA PHE A 101 1.73 18.52 12.12
C PHE A 101 0.47 19.19 12.69
N MET A 102 0.63 20.12 13.64
CA MET A 102 -0.50 20.87 14.21
C MET A 102 -1.29 21.68 13.17
N HIS A 103 -0.65 22.13 12.08
CA HIS A 103 -1.31 22.85 10.99
C HIS A 103 -1.96 21.91 9.95
N ALA A 104 -1.69 20.61 10.02
CA ALA A 104 -2.22 19.59 9.10
C ALA A 104 -2.51 18.27 9.84
N PRO A 105 -3.44 18.27 10.83
CA PRO A 105 -3.65 17.12 11.73
C PRO A 105 -4.31 15.91 11.05
N THR A 106 -4.71 16.05 9.78
CA THR A 106 -5.31 15.00 8.95
C THR A 106 -4.32 14.33 8.01
N THR A 107 -3.03 14.67 8.07
CA THR A 107 -1.96 14.01 7.32
C THR A 107 -0.99 13.36 8.29
N TRP A 108 -1.06 12.04 8.37
CA TRP A 108 -0.25 11.23 9.27
C TRP A 108 0.83 10.50 8.51
N ILE A 109 2.06 10.60 8.99
CA ILE A 109 3.18 9.77 8.54
C ILE A 109 3.43 8.73 9.63
N LEU A 110 3.37 7.46 9.27
CA LEU A 110 3.64 6.33 10.13
C LEU A 110 5.02 5.75 9.81
N ALA A 111 5.75 5.28 10.80
CA ALA A 111 7.02 4.59 10.65
C ALA A 111 7.11 3.38 11.58
N ALA A 112 7.70 2.29 11.09
CA ALA A 112 7.99 1.10 11.89
C ALA A 112 9.52 0.93 12.01
N PRO A 113 10.18 1.67 12.92
CA PRO A 113 11.65 1.71 12.99
C PRO A 113 12.28 0.36 13.32
N GLN A 114 11.58 -0.50 14.05
CA GLN A 114 12.03 -1.85 14.42
C GLN A 114 11.52 -2.94 13.47
N GLY A 115 10.93 -2.56 12.34
CA GLY A 115 10.28 -3.49 11.42
C GLY A 115 8.87 -3.88 11.85
N VAL A 116 8.28 -4.78 11.06
CA VAL A 116 6.94 -5.35 11.30
C VAL A 116 6.98 -6.85 11.12
N THR A 117 6.05 -7.58 11.71
CA THR A 117 5.83 -9.01 11.48
C THR A 117 4.48 -9.20 10.81
N PHE A 118 4.50 -9.79 9.63
CA PHE A 118 3.33 -10.11 8.83
C PHE A 118 2.94 -11.56 9.03
N VAL A 119 1.79 -11.82 9.64
CA VAL A 119 1.28 -13.17 9.93
C VAL A 119 0.35 -13.60 8.81
N ARG A 120 0.75 -14.66 8.09
CA ARG A 120 -0.08 -15.29 7.06
C ARG A 120 -0.96 -16.38 7.70
N PRO A 121 -2.27 -16.44 7.40
CA PRO A 121 -3.13 -17.53 7.84
C PRO A 121 -2.58 -18.89 7.41
N VAL A 122 -2.11 -18.94 6.17
CA VAL A 122 -1.41 -20.08 5.59
C VAL A 122 0.06 -19.71 5.44
N GLY A 123 0.93 -20.43 6.17
CA GLY A 123 2.38 -20.29 6.07
C GLY A 123 3.05 -19.51 7.19
N GLY A 124 2.30 -18.93 8.12
CA GLY A 124 2.85 -18.38 9.37
C GLY A 124 3.60 -17.05 9.22
N PRO A 125 4.24 -16.58 10.30
CA PRO A 125 4.78 -15.22 10.40
C PRO A 125 6.04 -15.00 9.56
N VAL A 126 6.14 -13.80 9.00
CA VAL A 126 7.29 -13.28 8.27
C VAL A 126 7.69 -11.94 8.87
N ARG A 127 8.90 -11.87 9.43
CA ARG A 127 9.48 -10.63 9.92
C ARG A 127 9.96 -9.81 8.71
N VAL A 128 9.53 -8.56 8.66
CA VAL A 128 9.90 -7.56 7.66
C VAL A 128 10.75 -6.50 8.34
N GLY A 129 12.03 -6.49 8.01
CA GLY A 129 12.97 -5.43 8.42
C GLY A 129 13.34 -4.55 7.25
N GLY A 130 13.96 -3.40 7.49
CA GLY A 130 14.48 -2.53 6.43
C GLY A 130 15.18 -1.29 6.96
N LYS A 131 15.73 -0.49 6.06
CA LYS A 131 16.34 0.81 6.40
C LYS A 131 15.26 1.85 6.73
N SER A 132 14.14 1.79 6.01
CA SER A 132 12.97 2.62 6.24
C SER A 132 11.71 1.83 5.92
N ILE A 133 10.72 1.89 6.80
CA ILE A 133 9.37 1.38 6.57
C ILE A 133 8.43 2.48 6.98
N ARG A 134 7.81 3.14 5.99
CA ARG A 134 6.94 4.29 6.21
C ARG A 134 5.62 4.11 5.51
N ALA A 135 4.58 4.68 6.10
CA ALA A 135 3.31 4.87 5.45
C ALA A 135 2.83 6.30 5.65
N SER A 136 1.94 6.77 4.79
CA SER A 136 1.27 8.06 4.91
C SER A 136 -0.22 7.84 4.70
N LEU A 137 -1.02 8.45 5.59
CA LEU A 137 -2.47 8.45 5.55
C LEU A 137 -2.94 9.90 5.54
N SER A 138 -3.74 10.26 4.56
CA SER A 138 -4.33 11.61 4.48
C SER A 138 -5.72 11.55 3.87
N HIS A 139 -6.42 12.70 3.90
CA HIS A 139 -7.74 12.83 3.32
C HIS A 139 -8.72 11.76 3.87
N PHE A 140 -8.83 11.64 5.19
CA PHE A 140 -9.68 10.62 5.84
C PHE A 140 -11.18 10.68 5.48
N GLN A 141 -11.60 11.76 4.83
CA GLN A 141 -12.95 12.04 4.36
C GLN A 141 -13.20 11.45 2.95
N ASN A 142 -12.12 11.15 2.23
CA ASN A 142 -12.16 10.47 0.94
C ASN A 142 -12.47 8.98 1.15
N THR A 143 -13.14 8.37 0.17
CA THR A 143 -13.44 6.93 0.18
C THR A 143 -12.83 6.30 -1.08
N PRO A 144 -11.71 5.57 -0.96
CA PRO A 144 -10.86 5.38 0.21
C PRO A 144 -10.04 6.63 0.54
N PRO A 145 -9.49 6.73 1.77
CA PRO A 145 -8.49 7.74 2.09
C PRO A 145 -7.24 7.57 1.23
N ASN A 146 -6.44 8.62 1.15
CA ASN A 146 -5.15 8.54 0.47
C ASN A 146 -4.18 7.74 1.34
N VAL A 147 -3.69 6.62 0.80
CA VAL A 147 -2.73 5.74 1.44
C VAL A 147 -1.46 5.72 0.61
N SER A 148 -0.31 5.82 1.25
CA SER A 148 0.99 5.61 0.61
C SER A 148 1.85 4.78 1.54
N PHE A 149 2.60 3.84 0.98
CA PHE A 149 3.57 3.02 1.68
C PHE A 149 4.87 3.06 0.90
N GLU A 150 5.97 3.16 1.63
CA GLU A 150 7.32 3.16 1.10
C GLU A 150 8.22 2.35 2.04
N GLY A 151 8.89 1.36 1.47
CA GLY A 151 9.87 0.54 2.16
C GLY A 151 11.20 0.52 1.41
N SER A 152 12.30 0.77 2.10
CA SER A 152 13.64 0.75 1.51
C SER A 152 14.57 -0.24 2.18
N GLY A 153 15.33 -0.97 1.36
CA GLY A 153 16.21 -2.06 1.78
C GLY A 153 15.47 -3.13 2.59
N LEU A 154 14.26 -3.52 2.15
CA LEU A 154 13.42 -4.46 2.86
C LEU A 154 14.03 -5.86 2.86
N THR A 155 13.88 -6.57 3.97
CA THR A 155 14.22 -7.98 4.12
C THR A 155 13.03 -8.74 4.69
N PHE A 156 12.82 -9.95 4.21
CA PHE A 156 11.68 -10.79 4.57
C PHE A 156 12.18 -12.11 5.11
N GLN A 157 11.93 -12.35 6.39
CA GLN A 157 12.48 -13.49 7.13
C GLN A 157 11.32 -14.29 7.74
N PRO A 158 10.93 -15.42 7.13
CA PRO A 158 9.99 -16.36 7.75
C PRO A 158 10.49 -16.78 9.13
N ALA A 159 9.60 -16.84 10.12
CA ALA A 159 9.94 -17.33 11.45
C ALA A 159 10.29 -18.84 11.43
N ALA A 160 10.90 -19.33 12.52
CA ALA A 160 11.12 -20.77 12.68
C ALA A 160 9.79 -21.54 12.58
N GLY A 161 9.74 -22.57 11.74
CA GLY A 161 8.53 -23.35 11.48
C GLY A 161 7.53 -22.71 10.50
N ALA A 162 7.75 -21.47 10.05
CA ALA A 162 6.94 -20.85 9.01
C ALA A 162 7.30 -21.39 7.61
N GLN A 163 6.31 -21.42 6.71
CA GLN A 163 6.55 -21.75 5.30
C GLN A 163 7.45 -20.70 4.65
N PRO A 164 8.22 -21.06 3.62
CA PRO A 164 9.01 -20.09 2.87
C PRO A 164 8.17 -18.90 2.40
N PHE A 165 8.80 -17.73 2.32
CA PHE A 165 8.24 -16.55 1.67
C PHE A 165 8.95 -16.35 0.34
N GLY A 166 8.18 -16.06 -0.72
CA GLY A 166 8.68 -16.04 -2.09
C GLY A 166 9.68 -14.92 -2.38
N LEU A 167 9.77 -13.92 -1.50
CA LEU A 167 10.70 -12.79 -1.58
C LEU A 167 11.63 -12.82 -0.36
N GLN A 168 12.93 -12.58 -0.54
CA GLN A 168 13.91 -12.51 0.55
C GLN A 168 14.26 -11.06 0.88
N ALA A 169 14.36 -10.22 -0.15
CA ALA A 169 14.67 -8.81 -0.01
C ALA A 169 14.10 -8.01 -1.18
N ALA A 170 14.02 -6.69 -1.02
CA ALA A 170 13.76 -5.74 -2.10
C ALA A 170 14.43 -4.39 -1.78
N GLU A 171 15.00 -3.73 -2.78
CA GLU A 171 15.63 -2.43 -2.56
C GLU A 171 14.59 -1.36 -2.28
N HIS A 172 13.50 -1.37 -3.03
CA HIS A 172 12.43 -0.38 -2.88
C HIS A 172 11.07 -1.00 -3.11
N VAL A 173 10.11 -0.71 -2.23
CA VAL A 173 8.71 -1.12 -2.38
C VAL A 173 7.82 0.09 -2.16
N GLU A 174 6.98 0.38 -3.13
CA GLU A 174 6.01 1.48 -3.09
C GLU A 174 4.61 0.96 -3.30
N PHE A 175 3.67 1.54 -2.57
CA PHE A 175 2.26 1.40 -2.85
C PHE A 175 1.58 2.75 -2.65
N HIS A 176 0.80 3.20 -3.62
CA HIS A 176 0.00 4.41 -3.50
C HIS A 176 -1.44 4.15 -3.94
N LEU A 177 -2.37 4.55 -3.07
CA LEU A 177 -3.79 4.61 -3.34
C LEU A 177 -4.23 6.05 -3.14
N ARG A 178 -4.71 6.68 -4.21
CA ARG A 178 -5.14 8.09 -4.16
C ARG A 178 -6.45 8.27 -4.88
N GLN A 179 -7.45 8.84 -4.21
CA GLN A 179 -8.68 9.24 -4.87
C GLN A 179 -8.38 10.39 -5.84
N ALA A 180 -8.97 10.32 -7.03
CA ALA A 180 -8.89 11.39 -8.01
C ALA A 180 -9.65 12.62 -7.50
N PRO A 181 -9.26 13.84 -7.92
CA PRO A 181 -10.06 15.03 -7.68
C PRO A 181 -11.48 14.85 -8.24
N SER A 182 -12.47 15.46 -7.58
CA SER A 182 -13.89 15.35 -7.96
C SER A 182 -14.18 15.78 -9.40
N GLU A 183 -13.36 16.68 -9.94
CA GLU A 183 -13.47 17.21 -11.31
C GLU A 183 -13.07 16.16 -12.36
N VAL A 184 -12.23 15.19 -11.99
CA VAL A 184 -11.82 14.08 -12.86
C VAL A 184 -12.88 12.98 -12.86
N GLY A 185 -13.51 12.74 -11.71
CA GLY A 185 -14.59 11.77 -11.53
C GLY A 185 -14.41 10.88 -10.30
N ASP A 186 -15.35 9.95 -10.13
CA ASP A 186 -15.32 8.97 -9.03
C ASP A 186 -14.33 7.83 -9.33
N GLU A 187 -13.04 8.14 -9.23
CA GLU A 187 -11.95 7.21 -9.49
C GLU A 187 -10.87 7.25 -8.40
N ALA A 188 -10.09 6.18 -8.27
CA ALA A 188 -8.84 6.18 -7.53
C ALA A 188 -7.70 5.58 -8.36
N GLY A 189 -6.52 6.19 -8.28
CA GLY A 189 -5.28 5.65 -8.81
C GLY A 189 -4.67 4.65 -7.84
N VAL A 190 -4.19 3.53 -8.39
CA VAL A 190 -3.44 2.49 -7.68
C VAL A 190 -2.09 2.35 -8.36
N TRP A 191 -1.03 2.63 -7.61
CA TRP A 191 0.35 2.37 -8.01
C TRP A 191 0.98 1.37 -7.07
N PHE A 192 1.67 0.38 -7.62
CA PHE A 192 2.50 -0.54 -6.85
C PHE A 192 3.80 -0.78 -7.59
N SER A 193 4.92 -0.75 -6.87
CA SER A 193 6.23 -1.06 -7.42
C SER A 193 7.08 -1.84 -6.44
N VAL A 194 7.80 -2.82 -6.96
CA VAL A 194 8.90 -3.50 -6.28
C VAL A 194 10.11 -3.36 -7.19
N LYS A 195 11.21 -2.83 -6.67
CA LYS A 195 12.48 -2.71 -7.38
C LYS A 195 13.53 -3.59 -6.73
N ASP A 196 14.29 -4.27 -7.59
CA ASP A 196 15.43 -5.10 -7.20
C ASP A 196 15.09 -6.12 -6.10
N GLY A 197 13.94 -6.77 -6.26
CA GLY A 197 13.48 -7.87 -5.45
C GLY A 197 14.35 -9.11 -5.62
N LYS A 198 14.75 -9.74 -4.53
CA LYS A 198 15.45 -11.04 -4.53
C LYS A 198 14.46 -12.13 -4.19
N ALA A 199 13.99 -12.89 -5.17
CA ALA A 199 13.10 -13.99 -4.89
C ALA A 199 13.82 -15.17 -4.22
N ARG A 200 13.08 -15.88 -3.37
CA ARG A 200 13.47 -17.19 -2.89
C ARG A 200 12.98 -18.25 -3.86
N LEU A 201 13.71 -18.41 -4.96
CA LEU A 201 13.42 -19.44 -5.95
C LEU A 201 14.09 -20.76 -5.51
N SER A 202 13.29 -21.77 -5.20
CA SER A 202 13.77 -23.14 -4.97
C SER A 202 13.73 -23.97 -6.26
N GLY A 203 14.52 -25.04 -6.31
CA GLY A 203 14.49 -26.01 -7.41
C GLY A 203 15.03 -25.48 -8.75
N LEU A 204 14.39 -25.84 -9.86
CA LEU A 204 14.82 -25.45 -11.21
C LEU A 204 14.76 -23.93 -11.45
N LEU A 205 13.79 -23.21 -10.86
CA LEU A 205 13.67 -21.76 -11.02
C LEU A 205 14.84 -20.99 -10.40
N GLY A 206 15.37 -21.41 -9.25
CA GLY A 206 16.57 -20.82 -8.66
C GLY A 206 17.82 -20.99 -9.53
N ARG A 207 17.87 -22.11 -10.29
CA ARG A 207 18.94 -22.38 -11.26
C ARG A 207 18.77 -21.61 -12.58
N ILE A 208 17.52 -21.39 -13.01
CA ILE A 208 17.17 -20.76 -14.30
C ILE A 208 17.17 -19.23 -14.22
N ALA A 209 16.60 -18.66 -13.15
CA ALA A 209 16.53 -17.22 -12.98
C ALA A 209 17.90 -16.62 -12.63
N GLY A 210 18.80 -17.41 -12.04
CA GLY A 210 19.98 -16.90 -11.36
C GLY A 210 19.56 -15.99 -10.21
N GLU A 211 20.51 -15.41 -9.48
CA GLU A 211 20.22 -14.39 -8.45
C GLU A 211 19.74 -13.06 -9.04
N LYS A 212 19.17 -13.07 -10.26
CA LYS A 212 18.77 -11.87 -10.99
C LYS A 212 17.62 -11.18 -10.24
N PRO A 213 17.66 -9.84 -10.15
CA PRO A 213 16.62 -9.07 -9.50
C PRO A 213 15.27 -9.24 -10.21
N ILE A 214 14.22 -9.14 -9.41
CA ILE A 214 12.83 -9.11 -9.84
C ILE A 214 12.28 -7.73 -9.61
N SER A 215 11.67 -7.16 -10.64
CA SER A 215 10.95 -5.90 -10.53
C SER A 215 9.49 -6.11 -10.89
N ILE A 216 8.61 -5.46 -10.12
CA ILE A 216 7.17 -5.46 -10.32
C ILE A 216 6.71 -4.02 -10.47
N GLU A 217 5.81 -3.77 -11.41
CA GLU A 217 5.16 -2.47 -11.59
C GLU A 217 3.67 -2.71 -11.86
N TRP A 218 2.82 -1.86 -11.29
CA TRP A 218 1.39 -1.86 -11.53
C TRP A 218 0.85 -0.43 -11.43
N ASP A 219 0.23 0.05 -12.51
CA ASP A 219 -0.49 1.32 -12.62
C ASP A 219 -1.91 1.03 -13.11
N GLY A 220 -2.87 1.29 -12.24
CA GLY A 220 -4.29 1.13 -12.52
C GLY A 220 -5.12 2.30 -12.04
N ARG A 221 -6.30 2.44 -12.64
CA ARG A 221 -7.38 3.31 -12.17
C ARG A 221 -8.60 2.49 -11.85
N VAL A 222 -9.17 2.69 -10.68
CA VAL A 222 -10.38 2.03 -10.22
C VAL A 222 -11.52 3.04 -10.28
N SER A 223 -12.54 2.77 -11.09
CA SER A 223 -13.73 3.61 -11.17
C SER A 223 -14.74 3.26 -10.08
N LYS A 224 -15.73 4.13 -9.87
CA LYS A 224 -16.81 3.94 -8.88
C LYS A 224 -16.28 3.72 -7.47
N ILE A 225 -15.16 4.36 -7.14
CA ILE A 225 -14.43 4.04 -5.92
C ILE A 225 -15.21 4.45 -4.66
N SER A 226 -16.10 5.43 -4.76
CA SER A 226 -17.03 5.79 -3.69
C SER A 226 -17.92 4.62 -3.23
N ALA A 227 -18.18 3.63 -4.10
CA ALA A 227 -18.93 2.41 -3.77
C ALA A 227 -18.09 1.31 -3.12
N PHE A 228 -16.77 1.51 -3.01
CA PHE A 228 -15.84 0.56 -2.37
C PHE A 228 -15.91 0.69 -0.84
N HIS A 229 -17.04 0.30 -0.27
CA HIS A 229 -17.26 0.27 1.17
C HIS A 229 -18.07 -0.96 1.57
N GLY A 230 -17.82 -1.48 2.76
CA GLY A 230 -18.50 -2.67 3.26
C GLY A 230 -18.07 -3.00 4.68
N ARG A 231 -18.80 -3.91 5.33
CA ARG A 231 -18.45 -4.40 6.67
C ARG A 231 -17.12 -5.17 6.65
N ASP A 232 -16.85 -5.85 5.54
CA ASP A 232 -15.69 -6.67 5.29
C ASP A 232 -15.20 -6.47 3.84
N TRP A 233 -14.03 -7.05 3.54
CA TRP A 233 -13.45 -7.00 2.20
C TRP A 233 -14.38 -7.58 1.11
N PRO A 234 -14.98 -8.78 1.28
CA PRO A 234 -15.93 -9.32 0.31
C PRO A 234 -17.13 -8.37 0.05
N GLY A 235 -17.71 -7.78 1.09
CA GLY A 235 -18.81 -6.83 0.97
C GLY A 235 -18.42 -5.54 0.24
N ALA A 236 -17.24 -5.01 0.50
CA ALA A 236 -16.72 -3.83 -0.18
C ALA A 236 -16.52 -4.07 -1.69
N VAL A 237 -15.91 -5.21 -2.04
CA VAL A 237 -15.71 -5.60 -3.45
C VAL A 237 -17.06 -5.83 -4.13
N ARG A 238 -18.02 -6.52 -3.47
CA ARG A 238 -19.37 -6.72 -4.04
C ARG A 238 -20.11 -5.41 -4.28
N ASN A 239 -20.08 -4.46 -3.36
CA ASN A 239 -20.74 -3.17 -3.53
C ASN A 239 -20.14 -2.39 -4.70
N TRP A 240 -18.81 -2.38 -4.81
CA TRP A 240 -18.10 -1.79 -5.94
C TRP A 240 -18.45 -2.46 -7.27
N THR A 241 -18.49 -3.79 -7.32
CA THR A 241 -18.91 -4.56 -8.50
C THR A 241 -20.35 -4.25 -8.89
N ASN A 242 -21.28 -4.23 -7.93
CA ASN A 242 -22.69 -3.92 -8.17
C ASN A 242 -22.91 -2.49 -8.68
N ALA A 243 -22.04 -1.56 -8.31
CA ALA A 243 -22.03 -0.19 -8.83
C ALA A 243 -21.46 -0.09 -10.27
N GLY A 244 -21.05 -1.20 -10.88
CA GLY A 244 -20.41 -1.24 -12.20
C GLY A 244 -18.94 -0.79 -12.16
N GLY A 245 -18.28 -0.92 -11.00
CA GLY A 245 -16.87 -0.59 -10.84
C GLY A 245 -15.95 -1.47 -11.69
N GLN A 246 -14.93 -0.85 -12.27
CA GLN A 246 -13.91 -1.52 -13.08
C GLN A 246 -12.53 -0.94 -12.80
N MET A 247 -11.50 -1.77 -12.96
CA MET A 247 -10.11 -1.35 -12.95
C MET A 247 -9.59 -1.26 -14.38
N SER A 248 -9.25 -0.06 -14.82
CA SER A 248 -8.51 0.18 -16.06
C SER A 248 -7.01 0.08 -15.76
N VAL A 249 -6.36 -0.96 -16.28
CA VAL A 249 -4.91 -1.17 -16.17
C VAL A 249 -4.22 -0.37 -17.26
N LYS A 250 -3.35 0.55 -16.88
CA LYS A 250 -2.53 1.33 -17.83
C LYS A 250 -1.19 0.68 -18.10
N ARG A 251 -0.63 0.06 -17.06
CA ARG A 251 0.64 -0.62 -17.14
C ARG A 251 0.74 -1.65 -16.02
N GLY A 252 1.19 -2.84 -16.36
CA GLY A 252 1.65 -3.84 -15.41
C GLY A 252 2.96 -4.40 -15.92
N GLY A 253 3.82 -4.86 -15.01
CA GLY A 253 5.13 -5.37 -15.37
C GLY A 253 5.63 -6.35 -14.33
N LEU A 254 6.17 -7.47 -14.80
CA LEU A 254 7.03 -8.36 -14.03
C LEU A 254 8.29 -8.60 -14.85
N THR A 255 9.42 -8.20 -14.32
CA THR A 255 10.75 -8.49 -14.88
C THR A 255 11.45 -9.45 -13.94
N ALA A 256 11.92 -10.58 -14.45
CA ALA A 256 12.71 -11.56 -13.71
C ALA A 256 13.92 -11.94 -14.56
N GLY A 257 15.03 -11.23 -14.36
CA GLY A 257 16.18 -11.34 -15.25
C GLY A 257 15.84 -10.96 -16.69
N ASP A 258 15.97 -11.92 -17.61
CA ASP A 258 15.73 -11.69 -19.05
C ASP A 258 14.25 -11.93 -19.44
N ALA A 259 13.48 -12.56 -18.55
CA ALA A 259 12.05 -12.79 -18.75
C ALA A 259 11.28 -11.52 -18.37
N VAL A 260 10.40 -11.07 -19.27
CA VAL A 260 9.57 -9.89 -19.08
C VAL A 260 8.13 -10.22 -19.42
N ILE A 261 7.22 -9.86 -18.52
CA ILE A 261 5.78 -9.90 -18.73
C ILE A 261 5.27 -8.48 -18.52
N GLY A 262 4.82 -7.82 -19.58
CA GLY A 262 4.18 -6.51 -19.52
C GLY A 262 2.68 -6.65 -19.75
N ALA A 263 1.85 -5.97 -18.95
CA ALA A 263 0.46 -5.67 -19.29
C ALA A 263 0.41 -4.23 -19.82
N ASN A 264 0.05 -4.05 -21.08
CA ASN A 264 0.10 -2.75 -21.76
C ASN A 264 -1.21 -1.96 -21.59
N SER A 265 -2.31 -2.69 -21.42
CA SER A 265 -3.66 -2.17 -21.26
C SER A 265 -4.58 -3.27 -20.75
N GLY A 266 -5.71 -2.88 -20.18
CA GLY A 266 -6.79 -3.82 -19.96
C GLY A 266 -7.87 -3.29 -19.03
N THR A 267 -8.96 -4.04 -18.94
CA THR A 267 -10.07 -3.73 -18.07
C THR A 267 -10.39 -4.96 -17.24
N LEU A 268 -10.33 -4.82 -15.93
CA LEU A 268 -10.61 -5.87 -14.97
C LEU A 268 -11.83 -5.51 -14.14
N ARG A 269 -12.62 -6.51 -13.79
CA ARG A 269 -13.75 -6.45 -12.87
C ARG A 269 -13.71 -7.68 -11.99
N VAL A 270 -14.60 -7.75 -11.02
CA VAL A 270 -14.79 -8.95 -10.21
C VAL A 270 -16.16 -9.54 -10.56
N GLY A 271 -16.19 -10.83 -10.87
CA GLY A 271 -17.41 -11.59 -11.10
C GLY A 271 -18.16 -11.86 -9.80
N ILE A 272 -19.40 -12.34 -9.94
CA ILE A 272 -20.26 -12.66 -8.79
C ILE A 272 -19.69 -13.81 -7.94
N ASP A 273 -18.83 -14.65 -8.52
CA ASP A 273 -18.10 -15.75 -7.88
C ASP A 273 -16.84 -15.28 -7.14
N GLY A 274 -16.60 -13.96 -7.08
CA GLY A 274 -15.42 -13.36 -6.47
C GLY A 274 -14.15 -13.52 -7.30
N ARG A 275 -14.25 -14.07 -8.52
CA ARG A 275 -13.11 -14.20 -9.43
C ARG A 275 -12.92 -12.96 -10.28
N LEU A 276 -11.69 -12.70 -10.65
CA LEU A 276 -11.36 -11.66 -11.61
C LEU A 276 -11.99 -12.01 -12.96
N ALA A 277 -12.54 -11.00 -13.63
CA ALA A 277 -13.08 -11.10 -14.98
C ALA A 277 -12.60 -9.91 -15.81
N GLY A 278 -12.46 -10.08 -17.13
CA GLY A 278 -11.97 -9.02 -18.01
C GLY A 278 -10.79 -9.44 -18.86
N VAL A 279 -10.04 -8.47 -19.36
CA VAL A 279 -9.03 -8.69 -20.40
C VAL A 279 -7.78 -7.87 -20.10
N LEU A 280 -6.61 -8.47 -20.30
CA LEU A 280 -5.31 -7.80 -20.27
C LEU A 280 -4.56 -8.05 -21.58
N ASP A 281 -4.12 -6.97 -22.22
CA ASP A 281 -3.20 -7.05 -23.35
C ASP A 281 -1.79 -7.19 -22.82
N VAL A 282 -1.15 -8.33 -23.10
CA VAL A 282 0.15 -8.66 -22.56
C VAL A 282 1.23 -8.75 -23.63
N SER A 283 2.43 -8.35 -23.24
CA SER A 283 3.67 -8.55 -23.97
C SER A 283 4.58 -9.46 -23.17
N LEU A 284 5.14 -10.47 -23.81
CA LEU A 284 5.90 -11.53 -23.18
C LEU A 284 7.25 -11.67 -23.88
N ARG A 285 8.35 -11.49 -23.15
CA ARG A 285 9.71 -11.80 -23.62
C ARG A 285 10.14 -13.13 -23.01
N GLN A 286 10.73 -14.01 -23.82
CA GLN A 286 11.08 -15.37 -23.41
C GLN A 286 9.85 -16.18 -22.92
N ALA A 287 8.69 -15.94 -23.53
CA ALA A 287 7.40 -16.53 -23.11
C ALA A 287 7.42 -18.07 -23.04
N PRO A 288 7.96 -18.80 -24.03
CA PRO A 288 7.99 -20.27 -23.98
C PRO A 288 8.76 -20.80 -22.77
N ARG A 289 9.90 -20.16 -22.43
CA ARG A 289 10.71 -20.53 -21.26
C ARG A 289 9.94 -20.32 -19.95
N ALA A 290 9.24 -19.18 -19.83
CA ALA A 290 8.45 -18.87 -18.64
C ALA A 290 7.23 -19.81 -18.49
N LEU A 291 6.49 -20.05 -19.57
CA LEU A 291 5.32 -20.94 -19.59
C LEU A 291 5.70 -22.38 -19.24
N ASN A 292 6.75 -22.92 -19.88
CA ASN A 292 7.24 -24.27 -19.57
C ASN A 292 7.74 -24.40 -18.14
N ALA A 293 8.34 -23.34 -17.58
CA ALA A 293 8.73 -23.34 -16.17
C ALA A 293 7.50 -23.41 -15.23
N MET A 294 6.43 -22.69 -15.56
CA MET A 294 5.15 -22.80 -14.82
C MET A 294 4.54 -24.20 -14.94
N GLY A 295 4.62 -24.84 -16.11
CA GLY A 295 4.26 -26.24 -16.31
C GLY A 295 5.02 -27.18 -15.37
N SER A 296 6.35 -27.06 -15.35
CA SER A 296 7.22 -27.91 -14.53
C SER A 296 7.04 -27.75 -13.01
N THR A 297 6.47 -26.63 -12.57
CA THR A 297 6.17 -26.37 -11.14
C THR A 297 4.75 -26.78 -10.74
N GLY A 298 3.93 -27.20 -11.71
CA GLY A 298 2.52 -27.52 -11.48
C GLY A 298 1.63 -26.29 -11.29
N ALA A 299 2.15 -25.07 -11.53
CA ALA A 299 1.33 -23.85 -11.49
C ALA A 299 0.28 -23.84 -12.62
N ILE A 300 0.63 -24.47 -13.75
CA ILE A 300 -0.24 -24.71 -14.90
C ILE A 300 -0.03 -26.18 -15.30
N PRO A 301 -1.05 -26.92 -15.73
CA PRO A 301 -0.86 -28.25 -16.32
C PRO A 301 0.14 -28.20 -17.50
N GLN A 302 1.04 -29.18 -17.57
CA GLN A 302 2.16 -29.17 -18.51
C GLN A 302 1.72 -29.09 -19.99
N ASP A 303 0.67 -29.82 -20.35
CA ASP A 303 0.04 -29.80 -21.67
C ASP A 303 -0.45 -28.39 -22.08
N ARG A 304 -1.06 -27.68 -21.12
CA ARG A 304 -1.54 -26.30 -21.33
C ARG A 304 -0.39 -25.30 -21.42
N ALA A 305 0.67 -25.50 -20.63
CA ALA A 305 1.86 -24.67 -20.70
C ALA A 305 2.53 -24.78 -22.09
N GLU A 306 2.66 -25.99 -22.62
CA GLU A 306 3.21 -26.25 -23.96
C GLU A 306 2.32 -25.66 -25.07
N ALA A 307 1.00 -25.84 -24.98
CA ALA A 307 0.06 -25.25 -25.92
C ALA A 307 0.11 -23.70 -25.91
N ALA A 308 0.16 -23.09 -24.72
CA ALA A 308 0.29 -21.64 -24.58
C ALA A 308 1.64 -21.15 -25.13
N ALA A 309 2.72 -21.90 -24.89
CA ALA A 309 4.03 -21.59 -25.45
C ALA A 309 3.97 -21.57 -26.99
N ALA A 310 3.33 -22.54 -27.62
CA ALA A 310 3.12 -22.57 -29.06
C ALA A 310 2.32 -21.34 -29.56
N VAL A 311 1.27 -20.93 -28.85
CA VAL A 311 0.52 -19.70 -29.18
C VAL A 311 1.41 -18.47 -29.11
N THR A 312 2.28 -18.37 -28.11
CA THR A 312 3.19 -17.21 -27.99
C THR A 312 4.24 -17.19 -29.09
N VAL A 313 4.79 -18.35 -29.50
CA VAL A 313 5.73 -18.46 -30.63
C VAL A 313 5.07 -18.03 -31.94
N ALA A 314 3.83 -18.45 -32.17
CA ALA A 314 3.07 -18.07 -33.37
C ALA A 314 2.77 -16.56 -33.46
N ARG A 315 2.81 -15.85 -32.33
CA ARG A 315 2.55 -14.40 -32.21
C ARG A 315 3.80 -13.59 -31.85
N GLN A 316 4.97 -14.19 -32.05
CA GLN A 316 6.25 -13.57 -31.72
C GLN A 316 6.71 -12.66 -32.85
N GLU A 317 6.94 -11.39 -32.52
CA GLU A 317 7.58 -10.39 -33.38
C GLU A 317 8.95 -10.04 -32.76
N GLY A 318 10.03 -10.52 -33.37
CA GLY A 318 11.37 -10.43 -32.79
C GLY A 318 11.48 -11.25 -31.50
N ASP A 319 11.81 -10.62 -30.38
CA ASP A 319 11.91 -11.27 -29.05
C ASP A 319 10.63 -11.14 -28.21
N LEU A 320 9.59 -10.49 -28.73
CA LEU A 320 8.38 -10.15 -28.00
C LEU A 320 7.17 -10.88 -28.58
N ALA A 321 6.51 -11.70 -27.77
CA ALA A 321 5.22 -12.28 -28.09
C ALA A 321 4.10 -11.37 -27.56
N ARG A 322 3.13 -11.03 -28.42
CA ARG A 322 1.92 -10.31 -28.00
C ARG A 322 0.76 -11.29 -27.84
N ALA A 323 0.09 -11.22 -26.70
CA ALA A 323 -1.05 -12.07 -26.41
C ALA A 323 -2.09 -11.30 -25.60
N THR A 324 -3.25 -11.93 -25.44
CA THR A 324 -4.33 -11.42 -24.62
C THR A 324 -4.60 -12.45 -23.53
N LEU A 325 -4.57 -12.01 -22.28
CA LEU A 325 -5.07 -12.79 -21.15
C LEU A 325 -6.54 -12.45 -20.94
N ASN A 326 -7.42 -13.45 -21.07
CA ASN A 326 -8.83 -13.28 -20.75
C ASN A 326 -9.14 -13.97 -19.44
N PHE A 327 -9.96 -13.31 -18.63
CA PHE A 327 -10.55 -13.84 -17.42
C PHE A 327 -12.05 -13.95 -17.65
N GLU A 328 -12.50 -15.14 -18.02
CA GLU A 328 -13.88 -15.39 -18.43
C GLU A 328 -14.32 -16.76 -17.93
N ALA A 329 -15.60 -16.87 -17.54
CA ALA A 329 -16.18 -18.11 -17.00
C ALA A 329 -15.33 -18.75 -15.88
N GLY A 330 -14.70 -17.93 -15.04
CA GLY A 330 -13.86 -18.38 -13.93
C GLY A 330 -12.51 -18.99 -14.35
N GLN A 331 -12.08 -18.83 -15.61
CA GLN A 331 -10.80 -19.30 -16.14
C GLN A 331 -9.93 -18.15 -16.62
N THR A 332 -8.62 -18.33 -16.52
CA THR A 332 -7.60 -17.51 -17.19
C THR A 332 -7.19 -18.21 -18.48
N THR A 333 -7.36 -17.56 -19.61
CA THR A 333 -6.92 -18.06 -20.92
C THR A 333 -5.84 -17.15 -21.51
N LEU A 334 -4.90 -17.72 -22.25
CA LEU A 334 -3.95 -17.01 -23.10
C LEU A 334 -4.30 -17.34 -24.55
N GLY A 335 -4.92 -16.39 -25.25
CA GLY A 335 -5.58 -16.68 -26.52
C GLY A 335 -6.59 -17.82 -26.37
N PRO A 336 -6.50 -18.92 -27.15
CA PRO A 336 -7.44 -20.04 -27.07
C PRO A 336 -7.11 -21.04 -25.93
N VAL A 337 -5.98 -20.90 -25.25
CA VAL A 337 -5.49 -21.90 -24.28
C VAL A 337 -5.92 -21.53 -22.87
N ALA A 338 -6.71 -22.38 -22.22
CA ALA A 338 -6.99 -22.27 -20.79
C ALA A 338 -5.74 -22.60 -20.00
N LEU A 339 -5.31 -21.70 -19.12
CA LEU A 339 -4.12 -21.87 -18.28
C LEU A 339 -4.53 -22.47 -16.93
N ALA A 340 -5.28 -21.69 -16.16
CA ALA A 340 -5.64 -21.98 -14.78
C ALA A 340 -6.96 -21.27 -14.42
N PRO A 341 -7.61 -21.60 -13.30
CA PRO A 341 -8.76 -20.84 -12.80
C PRO A 341 -8.41 -19.35 -12.61
N ALA A 342 -9.35 -18.47 -12.94
CA ALA A 342 -9.17 -17.03 -12.76
C ALA A 342 -8.93 -16.69 -11.28
N PRO A 343 -8.01 -15.76 -10.96
CA PRO A 343 -7.69 -15.42 -9.57
C PRO A 343 -8.93 -15.00 -8.78
N LYS A 344 -9.06 -15.49 -7.54
CA LYS A 344 -10.09 -15.00 -6.61
C LYS A 344 -9.60 -13.72 -5.93
N VAL A 345 -10.46 -12.71 -5.92
CA VAL A 345 -10.24 -11.47 -5.15
C VAL A 345 -10.75 -11.61 -3.72
N TYR A 346 -11.75 -12.47 -3.50
CA TYR A 346 -12.22 -12.88 -2.19
C TYR A 346 -12.84 -14.27 -2.26
N GLU A 347 -12.95 -14.95 -1.12
CA GLU A 347 -13.76 -16.17 -1.01
C GLU A 347 -15.23 -15.77 -0.81
N PRO A 348 -16.16 -16.22 -1.68
CA PRO A 348 -17.57 -16.00 -1.45
C PRO A 348 -18.00 -16.77 -0.18
N ASN A 349 -18.72 -16.08 0.70
CA ASN A 349 -19.24 -16.65 1.95
C ASN A 349 -20.31 -17.71 1.69
#